data_AF-A0A1V0FWN5-F1
#
_entry.id   AF-A0A1V0FWN5-F1
#
_cell.length_a   1.000
_cell.length_b   1.000
_cell.length_c   1.000
_cell.angle_alpha   90.00
_cell.angle_beta   90.00
_cell.angle_gamma   90.00
#
_symmetry.space_group_name_H-M   'P 1'
#
loop_
_entity.id
_entity.type
_entity.pdbx_description
1 polymer ?
#
loop_
_entity_poly.entity_id
_entity_poly.type
_entity_poly.pdbx_seq_one_letter_code
_entity_poly.pdbx_strand_id
1 'polypeptide(L)' 'GDDKENCKYWFDSCETEGECCDNWTCHNGICKIKIIL' A
#
# COMPACT_ATOMS: atom_id res chain seq x y z
N GLY A 1 -8.85 -17.05 0.03
CA GLY A 1 -8.59 -15.70 0.53
C GLY A 1 -7.20 -15.38 0.12
N ASP A 2 -6.90 -15.16 -1.17
CA ASP A 2 -7.26 -13.94 -1.94
C ASP A 2 -6.65 -12.75 -1.22
N ASP A 3 -5.58 -12.11 -1.74
CA ASP A 3 -5.71 -10.71 -2.15
C ASP A 3 -4.59 -10.24 -3.12
N LYS A 4 -3.96 -11.13 -3.90
CA LYS A 4 -3.03 -10.66 -4.95
C LYS A 4 -3.72 -9.93 -6.12
N GLU A 5 -5.04 -9.78 -6.09
CA GLU A 5 -5.82 -9.04 -7.10
C GLU A 5 -6.44 -7.72 -6.57
N ASN A 6 -6.28 -7.38 -5.28
CA ASN A 6 -6.81 -6.15 -4.67
C ASN A 6 -5.74 -5.47 -3.80
N CYS A 7 -4.68 -4.96 -4.42
CA CYS A 7 -3.77 -4.07 -3.73
C CYS A 7 -4.48 -2.75 -3.36
N LYS A 8 -4.04 -2.14 -2.25
CA LYS A 8 -4.62 -0.91 -1.70
C LYS A 8 -4.04 0.34 -2.36
N TYR A 9 -4.89 1.32 -2.63
CA TYR A 9 -4.54 2.55 -3.34
C TYR A 9 -4.19 3.69 -2.38
N TRP A 10 -3.94 4.88 -2.92
CA TRP A 10 -3.62 6.06 -2.09
C TRP A 10 -4.64 6.25 -0.98
N PHE A 11 -4.14 6.51 0.23
CA PHE A 11 -4.95 6.90 1.37
C PHE A 11 -5.82 5.78 1.96
N ASP A 12 -5.78 4.58 1.37
CA ASP A 12 -6.34 3.39 1.98
C ASP A 12 -5.54 2.98 3.22
N SER A 13 -6.25 2.42 4.20
CA SER A 13 -5.66 1.88 5.42
C SER A 13 -4.93 0.57 5.14
N CYS A 14 -3.69 0.45 5.59
CA CYS A 14 -2.86 -0.74 5.43
C CYS A 14 -2.26 -1.18 6.77
N GLU A 15 -1.94 -2.47 6.90
CA GLU A 15 -1.23 -3.01 8.07
C GLU A 15 0.23 -3.31 7.76
N THR A 16 0.51 -3.75 6.52
CA THR A 16 1.85 -4.14 6.07
C THR A 16 2.22 -3.50 4.73
N GLU A 17 3.53 -3.35 4.47
CA GLU A 17 4.04 -2.71 3.23
C GLU A 17 3.61 -3.43 1.94
N GLY A 18 3.31 -4.73 2.02
CA GLY A 18 2.92 -5.56 0.87
C GLY A 18 1.45 -5.44 0.46
N GLU A 19 0.65 -4.68 1.22
CA GLU A 19 -0.77 -4.47 0.89
C GLU A 19 -1.01 -3.38 -0.14
N CYS A 20 -0.13 -2.38 -0.20
CA CYS A 20 -0.28 -1.26 -1.12
C CYS A 20 0.14 -1.65 -2.54
N CYS A 21 -0.50 -1.05 -3.54
CA CYS A 21 -0.15 -1.28 -4.94
C CYS A 21 1.28 -0.88 -5.28
N ASP A 22 1.74 -1.29 -6.47
CA ASP A 22 3.04 -0.88 -6.99
C ASP A 22 3.18 0.65 -7.03
N ASN A 23 4.35 1.14 -6.58
CA ASN A 23 4.68 2.56 -6.33
C ASN A 23 4.16 3.15 -5.01
N TRP A 24 3.52 2.34 -4.15
CA TRP A 24 3.02 2.76 -2.85
C TRP A 24 3.65 1.92 -1.73
N THR A 25 3.86 2.52 -0.56
CA THR A 25 4.30 1.82 0.66
C THR A 25 3.34 2.14 1.81
N CYS A 26 3.19 1.18 2.72
CA CYS A 26 2.40 1.38 3.92
C CYS A 26 3.19 2.22 4.93
N HIS A 27 2.76 3.46 5.16
CA HIS A 27 3.43 4.37 6.08
C HIS A 27 2.44 4.94 7.09
N ASN A 28 2.68 4.63 8.37
CA ASN A 28 1.78 4.95 9.49
C ASN A 28 0.35 4.43 9.25
N GLY A 29 0.23 3.19 8.78
CA GLY A 29 -1.05 2.52 8.54
C GLY A 29 -1.83 3.04 7.33
N ILE A 30 -1.18 3.82 6.44
CA ILE A 30 -1.80 4.37 5.23
C ILE A 30 -0.88 4.15 4.02
N CYS A 31 -1.46 3.74 2.90
CA CYS A 31 -0.74 3.64 1.63
C CYS A 31 -0.38 5.03 1.10
N LYS A 32 0.92 5.30 1.02
CA LYS A 32 1.50 6.55 0.52
C LYS A 32 2.45 6.28 -0.63
N ILE A 33 2.68 7.28 -1.47
CA ILE A 33 3.62 7.15 -2.59
C ILE A 33 5.03 6.82 -2.06
N LYS A 34 5.72 5.89 -2.72
CA LYS A 34 7.15 5.68 -2.51
C LYS A 34 7.86 6.92 -3.04
N ILE A 35 8.26 7.83 -2.15
CA ILE A 35 9.15 8.93 -2.53
C ILE A 35 10.52 8.28 -2.80
N ILE A 36 10.76 7.90 -4.05
CA ILE A 36 12.09 7.52 -4.52
C ILE A 36 12.83 8.83 -4.73
N LEU A 37 13.66 9.22 -3.75
CA LEU A 37 14.65 10.29 -3.89
C LEU A 37 15.82 9.83 -4.75
#